data_AF-A0A0W0FMY0-F1
#
_entry.id   AF-A0A0W0FMY0-F1
#
_cell.length_a   1.000
_cell.length_b   1.000
_cell.length_c   1.000
_cell.angle_alpha   90.00
_cell.angle_beta   90.00
_cell.angle_gamma   90.00
#
_symmetry.space_group_name_H-M   'P 1'
#
loop_
_entity.id
_entity.type
_entity.pdbx_description
1 polymer ?
#
loop_
_entity_poly.entity_id
_entity_poly.type
_entity_poly.pdbx_seq_one_letter_code
_entity_poly.pdbx_strand_id
1 'polypeptide(L)'
;MGTTGSAAHIHISVHQEGTERPAKGLSVQESSFLAGVLEHLPAIPAITLPTPASYKRVSDGVWSGGKYVHYGTENREAPIRLMNTTSPQSRNFEMRFIEGTANPHLALATIIGVGLTGLSC
;
A
#
# COMPACT_ATOMS: atom_id res chain seq x y z
N MET A 1 -14.62 -17.15 12.37
CA MET A 1 -13.28 -17.55 11.89
C MET A 1 -12.28 -16.66 12.60
N GLY A 2 -11.41 -17.21 13.44
CA GLY A 2 -10.54 -16.46 14.37
C GLY A 2 -9.05 -16.70 14.12
N THR A 3 -8.65 -16.97 12.88
CA THR A 3 -7.27 -17.25 12.50
C THR A 3 -6.80 -16.26 11.43
N THR A 4 -5.50 -16.00 11.39
CA THR A 4 -4.87 -15.15 10.38
C THR A 4 -5.00 -15.77 8.98
N GLY A 5 -5.33 -14.95 7.99
CA GLY A 5 -5.33 -15.34 6.57
C GLY A 5 -3.97 -15.13 5.91
N SER A 6 -3.80 -15.63 4.69
CA SER A 6 -2.60 -15.41 3.88
C SER A 6 -2.71 -14.15 3.02
N ALA A 7 -1.59 -13.45 2.81
CA ALA A 7 -1.50 -12.22 2.02
C ALA A 7 -0.23 -12.21 1.18
N ALA A 8 -0.16 -11.34 0.17
CA ALA A 8 1.03 -11.09 -0.62
C ALA A 8 1.32 -9.59 -0.65
N HIS A 9 1.88 -9.06 0.44
CA HIS A 9 2.13 -7.62 0.55
C HIS A 9 3.08 -7.15 -0.55
N ILE A 10 2.81 -5.97 -1.10
CA ILE A 10 3.66 -5.33 -2.10
C ILE A 10 4.43 -4.21 -1.41
N HIS A 11 5.76 -4.26 -1.52
CA HIS A 11 6.64 -3.19 -1.08
C HIS A 11 7.01 -2.32 -2.27
N ILE A 12 6.72 -1.03 -2.19
CA ILE A 12 7.02 -0.08 -3.27
C ILE A 12 7.70 1.18 -2.73
N SER A 13 8.71 1.65 -3.45
CA SER A 13 9.36 2.93 -3.21
C SER A 13 9.27 3.78 -4.48
N VAL A 14 9.09 5.08 -4.29
CA VAL A 14 9.07 6.08 -5.36
C VAL A 14 10.07 7.16 -4.99
N HIS A 15 10.94 7.51 -5.93
CA HIS A 15 11.96 8.52 -5.74
C HIS A 15 12.41 9.04 -7.10
N GLN A 16 12.88 10.28 -7.11
CA GLN A 16 13.48 10.87 -8.29
C GLN A 16 14.97 10.59 -8.30
N GLU A 17 15.49 10.16 -9.44
CA GLU A 17 16.92 9.94 -9.63
C GLU A 17 17.70 11.23 -9.35
N GLY A 18 18.84 11.10 -8.66
CA GLY A 18 19.69 12.24 -8.28
C GLY A 18 19.13 13.14 -7.18
N THR A 19 17.96 12.83 -6.60
CA THR A 19 17.36 13.61 -5.51
C THR A 19 17.51 12.89 -4.18
N GLU A 20 18.06 13.56 -3.17
CA GLU A 20 18.14 13.00 -1.82
C GLU A 20 16.76 12.93 -1.17
N ARG A 21 16.46 11.77 -0.56
CA ARG A 21 15.23 11.58 0.20
C ARG A 21 15.32 12.29 1.55
N PRO A 22 14.27 12.99 2.00
CA PRO A 22 14.31 13.72 3.26
C PRO A 22 14.50 12.77 4.44
N ALA A 23 15.33 13.20 5.41
CA ALA A 23 15.65 12.44 6.61
C ALA A 23 14.43 12.19 7.52
N LYS A 24 13.44 13.10 7.48
CA LYS A 24 12.17 13.01 8.20
C LYS A 24 11.03 13.33 7.25
N GLY A 25 9.91 12.64 7.44
CA GLY A 25 8.73 12.83 6.60
C GLY A 25 8.89 12.28 5.18
N LEU A 26 7.88 12.54 4.37
CA LEU A 26 7.83 12.14 2.97
C LEU A 26 8.37 13.26 2.07
N SER A 27 9.02 12.91 0.96
CA SER A 27 9.28 13.84 -0.14
C SER A 27 7.97 14.20 -0.83
N VAL A 28 7.99 15.25 -1.66
CA VAL A 28 6.84 15.64 -2.49
C VAL A 28 6.37 14.46 -3.34
N GLN A 29 7.30 13.77 -4.02
CA GLN A 29 7.00 12.61 -4.86
C GLN A 29 6.36 11.47 -4.05
N GLU A 30 6.88 11.18 -2.85
CA GLU A 30 6.32 10.14 -2.00
C GLU A 30 4.92 10.49 -1.50
N SER A 31 4.70 11.75 -1.08
CA SER A 31 3.38 12.20 -0.64
C SER A 31 2.36 12.23 -1.78
N SER A 32 2.77 12.65 -2.98
CA SER A 32 1.93 12.69 -4.18
C SER A 32 1.54 11.28 -4.63
N PHE A 33 2.50 10.37 -4.67
CA PHE A 33 2.21 8.95 -4.97
C PHE A 33 1.24 8.35 -3.94
N LEU A 34 1.49 8.58 -2.65
CA LEU A 34 0.62 8.08 -1.58
C LEU A 34 -0.80 8.66 -1.69
N ALA A 35 -0.93 9.95 -2.04
CA ALA A 35 -2.23 10.59 -2.24
C ALA A 35 -3.03 9.90 -3.36
N GLY A 36 -2.41 9.64 -4.51
CA GLY A 36 -3.06 8.92 -5.62
C GLY A 36 -3.52 7.51 -5.23
N VAL A 37 -2.68 6.77 -4.50
CA VAL A 37 -3.06 5.44 -3.98
C VAL A 37 -4.21 5.54 -2.99
N LEU A 38 -4.19 6.48 -2.04
CA LEU A 38 -5.25 6.65 -1.04
C LEU A 38 -6.59 7.03 -1.68
N GLU A 39 -6.58 7.93 -2.66
CA GLU A 39 -7.77 8.34 -3.41
C GLU A 39 -8.47 7.16 -4.08
N HIS A 40 -7.68 6.24 -4.65
CA HIS A 40 -8.20 5.09 -5.39
C HIS A 40 -8.32 3.83 -4.53
N LEU A 41 -7.88 3.86 -3.27
CA LEU A 41 -7.82 2.68 -2.39
C LEU A 41 -9.15 1.91 -2.27
N PRO A 42 -10.34 2.54 -2.27
CA PRO A 42 -11.61 1.80 -2.29
C PRO A 42 -11.80 0.92 -3.54
N ALA A 43 -11.21 1.29 -4.69
CA ALA A 43 -11.37 0.59 -5.96
C ALA A 43 -10.31 -0.49 -6.19
N ILE A 44 -9.08 -0.31 -5.70
CA ILE A 44 -7.96 -1.24 -5.92
C ILE A 44 -8.26 -2.70 -5.50
N PRO A 45 -8.96 -2.96 -4.38
CA PRO A 45 -9.35 -4.31 -3.95
C PRO A 45 -10.09 -5.13 -5.00
N ALA A 46 -10.81 -4.52 -5.95
CA ALA A 46 -11.46 -5.26 -7.03
C ALA A 46 -10.46 -6.06 -7.88
N ILE A 47 -9.20 -5.62 -7.92
CA ILE A 47 -8.10 -6.25 -8.66
C ILE A 47 -7.20 -7.06 -7.71
N THR A 48 -6.94 -6.56 -6.50
CA THR A 48 -5.96 -7.16 -5.57
C THR A 48 -6.56 -8.17 -4.60
N LEU A 49 -7.89 -8.22 -4.47
CA LEU A 49 -8.67 -9.14 -3.64
C LEU A 49 -9.77 -9.79 -4.51
N PRO A 50 -9.41 -10.60 -5.53
CA PRO A 50 -10.31 -10.95 -6.63
C PRO A 50 -11.38 -11.99 -6.27
N THR A 51 -11.37 -12.57 -5.06
CA THR A 51 -12.31 -13.63 -4.68
C THR A 51 -13.22 -13.19 -3.54
N PRO A 52 -14.44 -13.76 -3.43
CA PRO A 52 -15.29 -13.52 -2.25
C PRO A 52 -14.64 -13.90 -0.92
N ALA A 53 -13.70 -14.86 -0.92
CA ALA A 53 -12.96 -15.26 0.27
C ALA A 53 -11.97 -14.18 0.73
N SER A 54 -11.44 -13.38 -0.21
CA SER A 54 -10.50 -12.30 0.05
C SER A 54 -11.06 -11.26 1.03
N TYR A 55 -12.35 -10.95 0.92
CA TYR A 55 -13.01 -9.97 1.79
C TYR A 55 -13.25 -10.50 3.21
N LYS A 56 -13.24 -11.82 3.43
CA LYS A 56 -13.30 -12.39 4.80
C LYS A 56 -11.99 -12.18 5.56
N ARG A 57 -10.87 -12.04 4.85
CA ARG A 57 -9.56 -11.69 5.44
C ARG A 57 -9.53 -10.24 5.87
N VAL A 58 -10.16 -9.33 5.13
CA VAL A 58 -10.18 -7.89 5.42
C VAL A 58 -11.27 -7.59 6.44
N SER A 59 -10.92 -7.72 7.72
CA SER A 59 -11.80 -7.45 8.85
C SER A 59 -11.04 -6.64 9.91
N ASP A 60 -11.79 -5.99 10.79
CA ASP A 60 -11.18 -5.31 11.93
C ASP A 60 -10.65 -6.34 12.92
N GLY A 61 -9.50 -6.06 13.54
CA GLY A 61 -8.93 -6.87 14.62
C GLY A 61 -8.26 -8.19 14.18
N VAL A 62 -8.03 -8.41 12.89
CA VAL A 62 -7.38 -9.64 12.36
C VAL A 62 -6.02 -9.39 11.70
N TRP A 63 -5.40 -8.23 11.94
CA TRP A 63 -4.05 -7.87 11.47
C TRP A 63 -3.88 -7.90 9.94
N SER A 64 -4.96 -7.66 9.19
CA SER A 64 -4.98 -7.75 7.73
C SER A 64 -4.93 -6.41 6.99
N GLY A 65 -4.74 -5.31 7.71
CA GLY A 65 -4.74 -3.94 7.16
C GLY A 65 -6.09 -3.21 7.27
N GLY A 66 -7.09 -3.81 7.92
CA GLY A 66 -8.35 -3.16 8.26
C GLY A 66 -9.25 -2.80 7.06
N LYS A 67 -10.40 -2.17 7.32
CA LYS A 67 -11.40 -1.76 6.31
C LYS A 67 -11.35 -0.27 5.95
N TYR A 68 -10.41 0.48 6.52
CA TYR A 68 -10.39 1.95 6.47
C TYR A 68 -9.35 2.48 5.48
N VAL A 69 -9.69 3.55 4.76
CA VAL A 69 -8.73 4.25 3.89
C VAL A 69 -7.83 5.13 4.75
N HIS A 70 -6.59 4.69 4.95
CA HIS A 70 -5.56 5.46 5.65
C HIS A 70 -4.18 4.84 5.43
N TYR A 71 -3.14 5.57 5.84
CA TYR A 71 -1.81 5.02 6.00
C TYR A 71 -1.32 5.24 7.44
N GLY A 72 -0.29 4.50 7.85
CA GLY A 72 0.33 4.74 9.15
C GLY A 72 1.81 4.39 9.19
N THR A 73 2.58 5.18 9.95
CA THR A 73 4.00 4.92 10.20
C THR A 73 4.16 3.73 11.12
N GLU A 74 4.83 2.68 10.63
CA GLU A 74 5.02 1.41 11.34
C GLU A 74 3.73 0.74 11.83
N ASN A 75 2.56 1.23 11.39
CA ASN A 75 1.27 0.76 11.87
C ASN A 75 0.86 -0.52 11.13
N ARG A 76 0.85 -1.64 11.86
CA ARG A 76 0.49 -2.93 11.28
C ARG A 76 -1.02 -3.17 11.11
N GLU A 77 -1.87 -2.22 11.46
CA GLU A 77 -3.31 -2.29 11.18
C GLU A 77 -3.71 -1.41 9.98
N ALA A 78 -2.79 -0.58 9.46
CA ALA A 78 -3.06 0.23 8.28
C ALA A 78 -2.97 -0.60 6.99
N PRO A 79 -3.83 -0.33 5.98
CA PRO A 79 -3.75 -1.00 4.68
C PRO A 79 -2.49 -0.57 3.92
N ILE A 80 -1.99 0.65 4.19
CA ILE A 80 -0.71 1.16 3.70
C ILE A 80 0.16 1.45 4.92
N ARG A 81 1.25 0.70 5.08
CA ARG A 81 2.21 0.91 6.15
C ARG A 81 3.46 1.59 5.60
N LEU A 82 3.79 2.74 6.16
CA LEU A 82 5.08 3.39 5.89
C LEU A 82 6.15 2.74 6.77
N MET A 83 7.15 2.13 6.13
CA MET A 83 8.23 1.42 6.83
C MET A 83 9.56 2.16 6.76
N ASN A 84 10.46 1.84 7.69
CA ASN A 84 11.85 2.27 7.73
C ASN A 84 11.99 3.80 7.72
N THR A 85 11.14 4.51 8.46
CA THR A 85 11.14 5.99 8.47
C THR A 85 12.42 6.62 8.99
N THR A 86 13.27 5.86 9.69
CA THR A 86 14.58 6.29 10.20
C THR A 86 15.72 6.11 9.20
N SER A 87 15.49 5.37 8.10
CA SER A 87 16.47 5.11 7.05
C SER A 87 15.87 5.54 5.70
N PRO A 88 16.10 6.80 5.28
CA PRO A 88 15.48 7.35 4.07
C PRO A 88 15.71 6.50 2.83
N GLN A 89 16.86 5.82 2.72
CA GLN A 89 17.21 4.98 1.58
C GLN A 89 16.37 3.68 1.53
N SER A 90 15.98 3.14 2.69
CA SER A 90 15.19 1.89 2.78
C SER A 90 13.69 2.12 3.05
N ARG A 91 13.26 3.38 3.21
CA ARG A 91 11.86 3.76 3.38
C ARG A 91 11.02 3.27 2.19
N ASN A 92 9.88 2.65 2.47
CA ASN A 92 8.96 2.16 1.45
C ASN A 92 7.53 2.09 1.99
N PHE A 93 6.57 2.01 1.06
CA PHE A 93 5.18 1.73 1.36
C PHE A 93 4.94 0.23 1.24
N GLU A 94 4.52 -0.38 2.34
CA GLU A 94 4.01 -1.75 2.39
C GLU A 94 2.48 -1.70 2.15
N MET A 95 2.06 -2.16 0.97
CA MET A 95 0.66 -2.30 0.58
C MET A 95 0.15 -3.66 1.04
N ARG A 96 -0.87 -3.68 1.90
CA ARG A 96 -1.30 -4.89 2.63
C ARG A 96 -2.64 -5.47 2.21
N PHE A 97 -3.31 -4.78 1.32
CA PHE A 97 -4.60 -5.15 0.73
C PHE A 97 -4.44 -6.01 -0.54
N ILE A 98 -3.43 -6.89 -0.56
CA ILE A 98 -3.13 -7.79 -1.68
C ILE A 98 -3.07 -9.24 -1.20
N GLU A 99 -3.68 -10.13 -1.98
CA GLU A 99 -3.69 -11.57 -1.76
C GLU A 99 -2.88 -12.31 -2.82
N GLY A 100 -2.33 -13.49 -2.47
CA GLY A 100 -1.58 -14.34 -3.40
C GLY A 100 -2.41 -14.95 -4.54
N THR A 101 -3.73 -14.81 -4.52
CA THR A 101 -4.62 -15.22 -5.63
C THR A 101 -4.81 -14.13 -6.67
N ALA A 102 -4.39 -12.88 -6.38
CA ALA A 102 -4.39 -11.80 -7.35
C ALA A 102 -3.38 -12.06 -8.47
N ASN A 103 -3.72 -11.68 -9.70
CA ASN A 103 -2.75 -11.68 -10.79
C ASN A 103 -1.64 -10.65 -10.46
N PRO A 104 -0.37 -11.08 -10.27
CA PRO A 104 0.69 -10.19 -9.81
C PRO A 104 0.98 -9.05 -10.81
N HIS A 105 0.78 -9.29 -12.12
CA HIS A 105 0.94 -8.25 -13.13
C HIS A 105 -0.11 -7.17 -12.99
N LEU A 106 -1.38 -7.56 -12.83
CA LEU A 106 -2.48 -6.61 -12.66
C LEU A 106 -2.39 -5.88 -11.31
N ALA A 107 -2.04 -6.58 -10.23
CA ALA A 107 -1.87 -5.99 -8.92
C ALA A 107 -0.77 -4.91 -8.94
N LEU A 108 0.42 -5.24 -9.47
CA LEU A 108 1.52 -4.29 -9.56
C LEU A 108 1.22 -3.12 -10.51
N ALA A 109 0.67 -3.40 -11.70
CA ALA A 109 0.29 -2.37 -12.66
C ALA A 109 -0.77 -1.41 -12.10
N THR A 110 -1.73 -1.93 -11.32
CA THR A 110 -2.75 -1.11 -10.66
C THR A 110 -2.11 -0.16 -9.66
N ILE A 111 -1.28 -0.67 -8.74
CA ILE A 111 -0.62 0.14 -7.71
C ILE A 111 0.25 1.24 -8.34
N ILE A 112 1.05 0.88 -9.35
CA ILE A 112 1.87 1.85 -10.08
C ILE A 112 0.98 2.87 -10.77
N GLY A 113 -0.03 2.42 -11.53
CA GLY A 113 -0.92 3.29 -12.28
C GLY A 113 -1.62 4.33 -11.42
N VAL A 114 -2.26 3.93 -10.31
CA VAL A 114 -2.93 4.87 -9.40
C VAL A 114 -1.95 5.74 -8.62
N GLY A 115 -0.71 5.28 -8.40
CA GLY A 115 0.31 6.12 -7.78
C GLY A 115 0.84 7.19 -8.73
N LEU A 116 0.92 6.88 -10.03
CA LEU A 116 1.32 7.83 -11.08
C LEU A 116 0.27 8.93 -11.30
N THR A 117 -1.02 8.66 -11.10
CA THR A 117 -2.04 9.72 -11.18
C THR A 117 -1.78 10.81 -10.15
N GLY A 118 -1.41 10.44 -8.91
CA GLY A 118 -1.05 11.38 -7.86
C GLY A 118 0.22 12.22 -8.13
N LEU A 119 1.14 11.73 -8.97
CA LEU A 119 2.33 12.49 -9.39
C LEU A 119 2.04 13.51 -10.50
N SER A 120 0.89 13.39 -11.17
CA SER A 120 0.51 14.25 -12.30
C SER A 120 -0.32 15.47 -11.86
N CYS A 121 -0.61 15.59 -10.56
CA CYS A 121 -1.42 16.66 -9.96
C CYS A 121 -0.57 17.81 -9.41
#